data_AF-A0A955HD77-F1
#
_entry.id   AF-A0A955HD77-F1
#
_cell.length_a   1.000
_cell.length_b   1.000
_cell.length_c   1.000
_cell.angle_alpha   90.00
_cell.angle_beta   90.00
_cell.angle_gamma   90.00
#
_symmetry.space_group_name_H-M   'P 1'
#
loop_
_entity.id
_entity.type
_entity.pdbx_description
1 polymer ?
#
loop_
_entity_poly.entity_id
_entity_poly.type
_entity_poly.pdbx_seq_one_letter_code
_entity_poly.pdbx_strand_id
1 'polypeptide(L)' 'MNIIGGLGLPELIVIALILLLFFGSKRLPGLFRSIGTSIKELKDGLNNGSVSEADLNSPASTGENVTTTSKPE' A
#
# COMPACT_ATOMS: atom_id res chain seq x y z
N MET A 1 -16.76 8.18 29.57
CA MET A 1 -17.62 9.08 28.78
C MET A 1 -16.74 10.24 28.32
N ASN A 2 -15.98 10.05 27.24
CA ASN A 2 -15.11 11.08 26.67
C ASN A 2 -15.51 11.24 25.20
N ILE A 3 -16.52 12.07 24.95
CA ILE A 3 -17.16 12.28 23.63
C ILE A 3 -17.00 13.72 23.11
N ILE A 4 -16.18 14.57 23.75
CA ILE A 4 -16.18 16.03 23.46
C ILE A 4 -14.81 16.54 22.93
N GLY A 5 -13.79 15.69 22.80
CA GLY A 5 -12.41 16.17 22.54
C GLY A 5 -11.79 15.86 21.18
N GLY A 6 -12.32 14.91 20.40
CA GLY A 6 -11.69 14.53 19.16
C GLY A 6 -12.36 13.32 18.57
N LEU A 7 -12.41 13.26 17.24
CA LEU A 7 -12.80 12.07 16.50
C LEU A 7 -11.89 10.92 16.96
N GLY A 8 -12.39 10.12 17.89
CA GLY A 8 -11.66 8.99 18.41
C GLY A 8 -11.66 7.85 17.41
N LEU A 9 -10.81 6.86 17.67
CA LEU A 9 -10.93 5.56 17.01
C LEU A 9 -12.36 5.00 17.01
N PRO A 10 -13.16 5.08 18.10
CA PRO A 10 -14.53 4.56 18.08
C PRO A 10 -15.43 5.24 17.04
N GLU A 11 -15.45 6.56 16.94
CA GLU A 11 -16.25 7.27 15.92
C GLU A 11 -15.79 6.94 14.49
N LEU A 12 -14.48 6.87 14.26
CA LEU A 12 -13.92 6.49 12.96
C LEU A 12 -14.33 5.07 12.55
N ILE A 13 -14.34 4.13 13.49
CA ILE A 13 -14.77 2.74 13.27
C ILE A 13 -16.24 2.69 12.89
N VAL A 14 -17.11 3.47 13.56
CA VAL A 14 -18.54 3.51 13.23
C VAL A 14 -18.77 4.02 11.80
N ILE A 15 -18.07 5.08 11.39
CA ILE A 15 -18.15 5.63 10.03
C ILE A 15 -17.61 4.62 9.00
N ALA A 16 -16.46 4.00 9.30
CA ALA A 16 -15.88 2.96 8.46
C ALA A 16 -16.83 1.77 8.30
N LEU A 17 -17.56 1.39 9.35
CA LEU A 17 -18.53 0.30 9.31
C LEU A 17 -19.73 0.64 8.43
N ILE A 18 -20.23 1.88 8.46
CA ILE A 18 -21.31 2.35 7.56
C ILE A 18 -20.83 2.30 6.11
N LEU A 19 -19.63 2.81 5.82
CA LEU A 19 -19.03 2.73 4.49
C LEU A 19 -18.79 1.28 4.07
N LEU A 20 -18.42 0.39 5.00
CA LEU A 20 -18.25 -1.03 4.75
C LEU A 20 -19.57 -1.73 4.41
N LEU A 21 -20.67 -1.33 5.04
CA LEU A 21 -22.00 -1.85 4.70
C LEU A 21 -22.45 -1.38 3.32
N PHE A 22 -22.19 -0.13 2.97
CA PHE A 22 -22.61 0.45 1.69
C PHE A 22 -21.73 0.03 0.51
N PHE A 23 -20.41 0.05 0.70
CA PHE A 23 -19.41 -0.25 -0.34
C PHE A 23 -18.90 -1.70 -0.27
N GLY A 24 -19.05 -2.39 0.86
CA GLY A 24 -18.52 -3.74 1.07
C GLY A 24 -17.03 -3.77 1.46
N SER A 25 -16.62 -4.85 2.13
CA SER A 25 -15.23 -5.08 2.56
C SER A 25 -14.22 -5.26 1.44
N LYS A 26 -14.68 -5.50 0.22
CA LYS A 26 -13.81 -5.75 -0.94
C LYS A 26 -13.48 -4.48 -1.73
N ARG A 27 -14.29 -3.42 -1.63
CA ARG A 27 -14.13 -2.18 -2.41
C ARG A 27 -13.18 -1.19 -1.74
N LEU A 28 -13.29 -0.98 -0.43
CA LEU A 28 -12.38 -0.13 0.35
C LEU A 28 -10.88 -0.49 0.15
N PRO A 29 -10.43 -1.73 0.42
CA PRO A 29 -9.01 -2.08 0.29
C PRO A 29 -8.50 -1.99 -1.16
N GLY A 30 -9.34 -2.23 -2.16
CA GLY A 30 -8.97 -2.05 -3.57
C GLY A 30 -8.68 -0.59 -3.91
N LEU A 31 -9.54 0.32 -3.44
CA LEU A 31 -9.36 1.77 -3.61
C LEU A 31 -8.12 2.26 -2.86
N PHE A 32 -7.95 1.86 -1.59
CA PHE A 32 -6.76 2.22 -0.81
C PHE A 32 -5.47 1.68 -1.42
N ARG A 33 -5.48 0.47 -1.99
CA ARG A 33 -4.30 -0.08 -2.66
C ARG A 33 -3.92 0.76 -3.88
N SER A 34 -4.88 1.15 -4.71
CA SER A 34 -4.63 2.00 -5.87
C SER A 34 -4.09 3.38 -5.49
N ILE A 35 -4.69 4.03 -4.49
CA ILE A 35 -4.25 5.33 -3.96
C ILE A 35 -2.86 5.22 -3.32
N GLY A 36 -2.62 4.15 -2.57
CA GLY A 36 -1.32 3.89 -1.92
C GLY A 36 -0.20 3.72 -2.94
N THR A 37 -0.44 3.00 -4.03
CA THR A 37 0.52 2.88 -5.13
C THR A 37 0.80 4.23 -5.79
N SER A 38 -0.23 5.04 -6.09
CA SER A 38 -0.02 6.37 -6.67
C SER A 38 0.74 7.32 -5.75
N ILE A 39 0.48 7.29 -4.43
CA ILE A 39 1.23 8.09 -3.45
C ILE A 39 2.68 7.59 -3.32
N LYS A 40 2.91 6.28 -3.40
CA LYS A 40 4.25 5.69 -3.37
C LYS A 40 5.07 6.16 -4.58
N GLU A 41 4.52 6.06 -5.79
CA GLU A 41 5.19 6.52 -7.01
C GLU A 41 5.41 8.04 -7.01
N LEU A 42 4.45 8.81 -6.49
CA LEU A 42 4.61 10.25 -6.30
C LEU A 42 5.75 10.56 -5.31
N LYS A 43 5.85 9.80 -4.21
CA LYS A 43 6.91 9.95 -3.21
C LYS A 43 8.29 9.59 -3.80
N ASP A 44 8.37 8.47 -4.51
CA ASP A 44 9.60 8.00 -5.16
C ASP A 44 10.07 9.00 -6.23
N GLY A 45 9.15 9.56 -7.02
CA GLY A 45 9.44 10.61 -8.00
C GLY A 45 9.88 11.94 -7.38
N LEU A 46 9.30 12.34 -6.25
CA LEU A 46 9.72 13.54 -5.50
C LEU A 46 11.10 13.36 -4.86
N ASN A 47 11.39 12.19 -4.29
CA ASN A 47 12.68 11.91 -3.65
C ASN A 47 13.81 11.78 -4.68
N ASN A 48 13.55 11.19 -5.85
CA ASN A 48 14.54 11.07 -6.92
C ASN A 48 14.79 12.39 -7.68
N GLY A 49 13.88 13.37 -7.57
CA GLY A 49 14.05 14.71 -8.13
C GLY A 49 14.97 15.62 -7.31
N SER A 50 15.25 15.28 -6.06
CA SER A 50 16.29 15.90 -5.24
C SER A 50 17.54 15.02 -5.27
N VAL A 51 18.61 15.49 -5.90
CA VAL A 51 19.92 14.81 -5.88
C VAL A 51 20.39 14.68 -4.43
N SER A 52 20.32 13.47 -3.86
CA SER A 52 21.23 13.02 -2.79
C SER A 52 21.11 11.50 -2.57
N GLU A 53 22.24 10.85 -2.82
CA GLU A 53 22.75 9.59 -2.30
C GLU A 53 21.89 8.84 -1.26
N ALA A 54 21.38 7.67 -1.66
CA ALA A 54 21.30 6.47 -0.83
C ALA A 54 20.98 5.25 -1.70
N ASP A 55 21.94 4.85 -2.54
CA ASP A 55 22.14 3.44 -2.82
C ASP A 55 22.60 2.81 -1.51
N LEU A 56 21.71 2.21 -0.72
CA LEU A 56 22.06 1.17 0.26
C LEU A 56 20.80 0.41 0.69
N ASN A 57 20.66 -0.77 0.08
CA ASN A 57 20.13 -2.03 0.62
C ASN A 57 19.13 -2.71 -0.32
N SER A 58 19.63 -3.14 -1.47
CA SER A 58 19.23 -4.44 -2.00
C SER A 58 19.94 -5.52 -1.20
N PRO A 59 19.20 -6.47 -0.64
CA PRO A 59 19.55 -7.85 -0.85
C PRO A 59 18.31 -8.65 -1.29
N ALA A 60 18.62 -9.72 -2.01
CA ALA A 60 17.72 -10.81 -2.38
C ALA A 60 16.79 -10.54 -3.57
N SER A 61 17.40 -10.65 -4.76
CA SER A 61 16.88 -11.59 -5.76
C SER A 61 16.50 -12.90 -5.08
N THR A 62 15.28 -13.39 -5.31
CA THR A 62 15.00 -14.81 -5.63
C THR A 62 13.50 -14.93 -5.92
N GLY A 63 13.18 -15.43 -7.11
CA GLY A 63 11.84 -15.94 -7.40
C GLY A 63 11.24 -15.57 -8.75
N GLU A 64 12.07 -15.32 -9.76
CA GLU A 64 11.65 -15.52 -11.15
C GLU A 64 11.11 -16.95 -11.29
N ASN A 65 9.82 -17.06 -11.57
CA ASN A 65 9.21 -18.32 -12.02
C ASN A 65 9.73 -18.62 -13.42
N VAL A 66 10.72 -19.51 -13.52
CA VAL A 66 10.90 -20.38 -14.68
C VAL A 66 11.17 -21.80 -14.18
N THR A 67 10.11 -22.59 -14.07
CA THR A 67 10.19 -24.04 -14.30
C THR A 67 9.60 -24.31 -15.67
N THR A 68 10.45 -24.56 -16.67
CA THR A 68 10.28 -25.62 -17.70
C THR A 68 11.44 -25.62 -18.69
N THR A 69 12.09 -26.79 -18.80
CA THR A 69 12.53 -27.43 -20.05
C THR A 69 13.69 -26.81 -20.85
N SER A 70 14.90 -27.38 -20.70
CA SER A 70 15.64 -28.03 -21.82
C SER A 70 17.08 -28.42 -21.42
N LYS A 71 17.30 -29.70 -21.13
CA LYS A 71 18.43 -30.52 -21.65
C LYS A 71 18.05 -30.93 -23.09
N PRO A 72 18.93 -31.22 -24.08
CA PRO A 72 20.40 -31.38 -24.16
C PRO A 72 21.01 -30.27 -25.07
N GLU A 73 22.27 -30.16 -25.50
CA GLU A 73 23.42 -31.05 -25.74
C GLU A 73 24.72 -30.33 -25.35
#